data_AF-A0A0A5I656-F1
#
_entry.id   AF-A0A0A5I656-F1
#
_cell.length_a   1.000
_cell.length_b   1.000
_cell.length_c   1.000
_cell.angle_alpha   90.00
_cell.angle_beta   90.00
_cell.angle_gamma   90.00
#
_symmetry.space_group_name_H-M   'P 1'
#
loop_
_entity.id
_entity.type
_entity.pdbx_description
1 polymer ?
#
loop_
_entity_poly.entity_id
_entity_poly.type
_entity_poly.pdbx_seq_one_letter_code
_entity_poly.pdbx_strand_id
1 'polypeptide(L)'
;MKRWMRKGFVALVAVMTLGMYVPSIDIDAKVADQGKIEKEDSFKTTPLHLKSTIPYEGGLDYSSDGDAYVSDPVQWMADQAKEQTITKLGPKIYQKVEDEMEEVILPRIEEVIQQLTVELGEDRTRYLEVAETPSAGYGERIFNVQDGRTEEVLAKFHVRRDNRPGEGYWFNFHYHSYKDQFEEHYVIGDVYWDKNTPPKWMTS
;
A
#
# COMPACT_ATOMS: atom_id res chain seq x y z
N MET A 1 49.93 -19.55 32.71
CA MET A 1 48.48 -19.51 32.36
C MET A 1 48.17 -20.70 31.46
N LYS A 2 47.19 -21.54 31.85
CA LYS A 2 46.84 -22.79 31.17
C LYS A 2 46.43 -22.46 29.72
N ARG A 3 47.15 -22.98 28.71
CA ARG A 3 46.97 -22.62 27.28
C ARG A 3 45.53 -22.76 26.78
N TRP A 4 44.73 -23.57 27.46
CA TRP A 4 43.30 -23.75 27.23
C TRP A 4 42.45 -22.49 27.48
N MET A 5 42.79 -21.66 28.47
CA MET A 5 42.07 -20.40 28.71
C MET A 5 42.30 -19.37 27.60
N ARG A 6 43.50 -19.33 27.02
CA ARG A 6 43.81 -18.45 25.89
C ARG A 6 43.02 -18.85 24.64
N LYS A 7 42.82 -20.15 24.39
CA LYS A 7 42.01 -20.64 23.26
C LYS A 7 40.54 -20.24 23.39
N GLY A 8 39.97 -20.33 24.60
CA GLY A 8 38.59 -19.90 24.85
C GLY A 8 38.39 -18.40 24.64
N PHE A 9 39.33 -17.57 25.11
CA PHE A 9 39.25 -16.12 24.93
C PHE A 9 39.33 -15.70 23.45
N VAL A 10 40.22 -16.32 22.67
CA VAL A 10 40.33 -16.05 21.22
C VAL A 10 39.06 -16.43 20.47
N ALA A 11 38.44 -17.56 20.80
CA ALA A 11 37.18 -17.97 20.18
C ALA A 11 36.02 -17.01 20.51
N LEU A 12 35.96 -16.52 21.76
CA LEU A 12 34.91 -15.58 22.19
C LEU A 12 35.05 -14.21 21.52
N VAL A 13 36.29 -13.69 21.42
CA VAL A 13 36.56 -12.45 20.67
C VAL A 13 36.19 -12.62 19.19
N ALA A 14 36.57 -13.74 18.57
CA ALA A 14 36.25 -14.01 17.16
C ALA A 14 34.73 -13.98 16.91
N VAL A 15 33.93 -14.64 17.74
CA VAL A 15 32.45 -14.64 17.62
C VAL A 15 31.87 -13.24 17.83
N MET A 16 32.37 -12.48 18.81
CA MET A 16 31.93 -11.10 19.03
C MET A 16 32.27 -10.17 17.86
N THR A 17 33.40 -10.39 17.17
CA THR A 17 33.79 -9.58 16.01
C THR A 17 33.19 -10.06 14.68
N LEU A 18 32.68 -11.30 14.60
CA LEU A 18 32.20 -11.91 13.34
C LEU A 18 30.90 -11.29 12.80
N GLY A 19 30.30 -10.33 13.49
CA GLY A 19 29.09 -9.61 13.05
C GLY A 19 29.25 -8.09 12.91
N MET A 20 30.45 -7.53 13.16
CA MET A 20 30.66 -6.07 13.21
C MET A 20 31.46 -5.49 12.03
N TYR A 21 31.84 -6.31 11.05
CA TYR A 21 32.55 -5.83 9.86
C TYR A 21 31.59 -5.62 8.70
N VAL A 22 31.13 -4.39 8.51
CA VAL A 22 30.51 -3.93 7.26
C VAL A 22 31.63 -3.28 6.43
N PRO A 23 32.07 -3.88 5.32
CA PRO A 23 33.09 -3.26 4.47
C PRO A 23 32.53 -1.97 3.87
N SER A 24 33.25 -0.86 4.04
CA SER A 24 32.99 0.38 3.30
C SER A 24 33.30 0.14 1.82
N ILE A 25 32.27 0.17 0.99
CA ILE A 25 32.37 0.12 -0.47
C ILE A 25 32.84 1.50 -0.94
N ASP A 26 34.15 1.67 -1.11
CA ASP A 26 34.70 2.80 -1.86
C ASP A 26 34.50 2.49 -3.36
N ILE A 27 33.40 2.99 -3.93
CA ILE A 27 33.14 2.87 -5.37
C ILE A 27 33.83 4.04 -6.08
N ASP A 28 35.11 3.84 -6.41
CA ASP A 28 35.75 4.59 -7.47
C ASP A 28 35.60 3.79 -8.77
N ALA A 29 34.53 4.07 -9.52
CA ALA A 29 34.29 3.48 -10.83
C ALA A 29 33.68 4.53 -11.76
N LYS A 30 34.59 5.16 -12.49
CA LYS A 30 34.36 5.89 -13.73
C LYS A 30 33.69 4.98 -14.76
N VAL A 31 32.37 4.98 -14.86
CA VAL A 31 31.60 4.44 -15.99
C VAL A 31 30.40 5.35 -16.28
N ALA A 32 30.22 5.58 -17.57
CA ALA A 32 29.30 6.50 -18.21
C ALA A 32 27.82 6.22 -17.94
N ASP A 33 27.07 7.33 -17.81
CA ASP A 33 25.74 7.58 -18.37
C ASP A 33 24.77 6.39 -18.46
N GLN A 34 23.82 6.31 -17.50
CA GLN A 34 22.37 6.21 -17.73
C GLN A 34 21.62 5.93 -16.41
N GLY A 35 20.57 6.71 -16.16
CA GLY A 35 19.49 6.36 -15.22
C GLY A 35 19.67 6.78 -13.77
N LYS A 36 19.35 8.03 -13.45
CA LYS A 36 19.19 8.54 -12.07
C LYS A 36 18.15 7.70 -11.30
N ILE A 37 18.63 6.95 -10.31
CA ILE A 37 17.84 6.55 -9.14
C ILE A 37 18.12 7.63 -8.09
N GLU A 38 17.19 8.57 -7.92
CA GLU A 38 17.28 9.58 -6.86
C GLU A 38 16.72 9.00 -5.56
N LYS A 39 17.59 9.06 -4.55
CA LYS A 39 17.33 8.71 -3.15
C LYS A 39 16.24 9.62 -2.57
N GLU A 40 15.57 9.06 -1.58
CA GLU A 40 14.70 9.72 -0.60
C GLU A 40 15.17 11.14 -0.27
N ASP A 41 14.32 12.11 -0.58
CA ASP A 41 14.46 13.47 -0.09
C ASP A 41 13.32 13.75 0.88
N SER A 42 13.72 13.98 2.13
CA SER A 42 12.90 14.47 3.23
C SER A 42 12.18 15.76 2.83
N PHE A 43 10.89 15.68 2.51
CA PHE A 43 10.10 16.88 2.26
C PHE A 43 9.53 17.46 3.55
N LYS A 44 9.92 18.71 3.80
CA LYS A 44 9.48 19.57 4.89
C LYS A 44 8.00 19.88 4.77
N THR A 45 7.33 19.79 5.90
CA THR A 45 5.92 20.11 6.15
C THR A 45 5.55 21.53 5.68
N THR A 46 4.59 21.62 4.77
CA THR A 46 3.69 22.76 4.61
C THR A 46 2.27 22.21 4.46
N PRO A 47 1.38 22.39 5.45
CA PRO A 47 0.04 21.85 5.37
C PRO A 47 -0.84 22.81 4.55
N LEU A 48 -1.24 22.40 3.35
CA LEU A 48 -2.39 23.00 2.70
C LEU A 48 -3.64 22.31 3.25
N HIS A 49 -4.23 22.94 4.26
CA HIS A 49 -5.44 22.50 4.93
C HIS A 49 -6.63 22.72 4.00
N LEU A 50 -7.04 21.69 3.24
CA LEU A 50 -8.42 21.61 2.75
C LEU A 50 -9.12 20.50 3.51
N LYS A 51 -9.42 20.82 4.77
CA LYS A 51 -10.27 20.01 5.63
C LYS A 51 -11.71 20.22 5.16
N SER A 52 -12.22 19.34 4.31
CA SER A 52 -13.67 19.21 4.14
C SER A 52 -14.22 18.59 5.42
N THR A 53 -14.43 19.44 6.43
CA THR A 53 -15.12 19.05 7.66
C THR A 53 -16.60 19.07 7.32
N ILE A 54 -17.21 17.91 7.09
CA ILE A 54 -18.65 17.79 7.32
C ILE A 54 -18.83 17.67 8.84
N PRO A 55 -19.52 18.61 9.51
CA PRO A 55 -19.81 18.48 10.93
C PRO A 55 -20.90 17.43 11.11
N TYR A 56 -20.54 16.25 11.62
CA TYR A 56 -21.52 15.33 12.20
C TYR A 56 -21.83 15.81 13.63
N GLU A 57 -22.78 16.73 13.74
CA GLU A 57 -23.60 16.92 14.94
C GLU A 57 -24.97 16.29 14.66
N GLY A 58 -25.42 15.37 15.52
CA GLY A 58 -26.80 14.92 15.50
C GLY A 58 -26.96 13.47 15.91
N GLY A 59 -27.46 13.28 17.14
CA GLY A 59 -27.91 11.98 17.63
C GLY A 59 -28.94 11.36 16.69
N LEU A 60 -28.90 10.03 16.59
CA LEU A 60 -29.85 9.24 15.83
C LEU A 60 -31.24 9.40 16.43
N ASP A 61 -32.03 10.33 15.89
CA ASP A 61 -33.48 10.30 15.99
C ASP A 61 -34.01 9.38 14.89
N TYR A 62 -34.62 8.27 15.32
CA TYR A 62 -35.19 7.26 14.45
C TYR A 62 -36.57 7.74 14.00
N SER A 63 -36.61 8.58 12.97
CA SER A 63 -37.86 8.97 12.30
C SER A 63 -37.98 8.26 10.95
N SER A 64 -38.99 7.37 10.89
CA SER A 64 -39.48 6.64 9.74
C SER A 64 -39.88 7.58 8.60
N ASP A 65 -39.35 7.32 7.40
CA ASP A 65 -40.06 7.22 6.11
C ASP A 65 -39.14 7.58 4.96
N GLY A 66 -38.84 6.58 4.14
CA GLY A 66 -38.00 6.69 2.95
C GLY A 66 -37.01 5.54 2.94
N ASP A 67 -37.05 4.72 1.88
CA ASP A 67 -36.19 3.58 1.62
C ASP A 67 -34.71 3.99 1.45
N ALA A 68 -34.11 4.53 2.51
CA ALA A 68 -32.69 4.74 2.63
C ALA A 68 -32.08 3.36 2.79
N TYR A 69 -31.52 2.86 1.68
CA TYR A 69 -30.56 1.76 1.67
C TYR A 69 -29.57 2.03 2.81
N VAL A 70 -29.74 1.35 3.96
CA VAL A 70 -28.73 1.34 5.00
C VAL A 70 -27.59 0.58 4.35
N SER A 71 -26.71 1.33 3.69
CA SER A 71 -25.55 0.76 3.02
C SER A 71 -24.81 0.00 4.10
N ASP A 72 -24.66 -1.31 3.89
CA ASP A 72 -23.78 -2.13 4.69
C ASP A 72 -22.44 -1.37 4.79
N PRO A 73 -21.94 -1.03 5.99
CA PRO A 73 -20.67 -0.31 6.14
C PRO A 73 -19.53 -0.95 5.32
N VAL A 74 -19.57 -2.27 5.16
CA VAL A 74 -18.62 -3.01 4.32
C VAL A 74 -18.79 -2.65 2.85
N GLN A 75 -20.02 -2.63 2.33
CA GLN A 75 -20.31 -2.25 0.94
C GLN A 75 -19.90 -0.80 0.67
N TRP A 76 -20.21 0.12 1.58
CA TRP A 76 -19.78 1.51 1.45
C TRP A 76 -18.25 1.63 1.37
N MET A 77 -17.51 0.91 2.21
CA MET A 77 -16.04 0.88 2.13
C MET A 77 -15.54 0.27 0.82
N ALA A 78 -16.17 -0.80 0.33
CA ALA A 78 -15.82 -1.43 -0.93
C ALA A 78 -16.00 -0.47 -2.11
N ASP A 79 -17.10 0.29 -2.13
CA ASP A 79 -17.37 1.30 -3.15
C ASP A 79 -16.30 2.42 -3.14
N GLN A 80 -15.91 2.90 -1.95
CA GLN A 80 -14.83 3.89 -1.80
C GLN A 80 -13.47 3.33 -2.26
N ALA A 81 -13.16 2.09 -1.90
CA ALA A 81 -11.94 1.41 -2.35
C ALA A 81 -11.90 1.24 -3.87
N LYS A 82 -13.03 0.90 -4.49
CA LYS A 82 -13.19 0.84 -5.94
C LYS A 82 -12.91 2.20 -6.57
N GLU A 83 -13.54 3.27 -6.08
CA GLU A 83 -13.35 4.63 -6.59
C GLU A 83 -11.87 5.07 -6.52
N GLN A 84 -11.20 4.82 -5.39
CA GLN A 84 -9.79 5.13 -5.24
C GLN A 84 -8.88 4.35 -6.20
N THR A 85 -9.22 3.08 -6.43
CA THR A 85 -8.48 2.22 -7.37
C THR A 85 -8.63 2.69 -8.81
N ILE A 86 -9.85 3.04 -9.23
CA ILE A 86 -10.12 3.60 -10.56
C ILE A 86 -9.40 4.95 -10.74
N THR A 87 -9.50 5.83 -9.74
CA THR A 87 -8.86 7.15 -9.74
C THR A 87 -7.34 7.03 -9.89
N LYS A 88 -6.73 6.08 -9.18
CA LYS A 88 -5.29 5.81 -9.26
C LYS A 88 -4.83 5.46 -10.69
N LEU A 89 -5.57 4.59 -11.36
CA LEU A 89 -5.26 4.15 -12.73
C LEU A 89 -5.53 5.30 -13.73
N GLY A 90 -6.58 6.07 -13.48
CA GLY A 90 -7.05 7.12 -14.39
C GLY A 90 -7.63 6.53 -15.69
N PRO A 91 -8.26 7.38 -16.51
CA PRO A 91 -9.11 6.91 -17.62
C PRO A 91 -8.33 6.14 -18.68
N LYS A 92 -7.10 6.56 -19.01
CA LYS A 92 -6.28 5.92 -20.05
C LYS A 92 -5.87 4.49 -19.69
N ILE A 93 -5.58 4.23 -18.41
CA ILE A 93 -5.16 2.90 -17.98
C ILE A 93 -6.40 2.05 -17.76
N TYR A 94 -7.36 2.56 -16.99
CA TYR A 94 -8.58 1.83 -16.63
C TYR A 94 -9.33 1.31 -17.85
N GLN A 95 -9.59 2.14 -18.86
CA GLN A 95 -10.31 1.74 -20.07
C GLN A 95 -9.68 0.57 -20.83
N LYS A 96 -8.37 0.37 -20.71
CA LYS A 96 -7.68 -0.72 -21.41
C LYS A 96 -7.78 -2.04 -20.65
N VAL A 97 -7.90 -1.98 -19.33
CA VAL A 97 -7.84 -3.14 -18.43
C VAL A 97 -9.13 -3.32 -17.62
N GLU A 98 -10.21 -2.71 -18.09
CA GLU A 98 -11.49 -2.61 -17.37
C GLU A 98 -12.05 -3.99 -17.05
N ASP A 99 -12.01 -4.91 -18.01
CA ASP A 99 -12.53 -6.27 -17.85
C ASP A 99 -11.81 -7.00 -16.71
N GLU A 100 -10.48 -7.02 -16.68
CA GLU A 100 -9.72 -7.65 -15.59
C GLU A 100 -9.90 -6.93 -14.25
N MET A 101 -10.11 -5.61 -14.28
CA MET A 101 -10.38 -4.85 -13.06
C MET A 101 -11.73 -5.24 -12.45
N GLU A 102 -12.80 -5.27 -13.23
CA GLU A 102 -14.16 -5.59 -12.78
C GLU A 102 -14.34 -7.08 -12.46
N GLU A 103 -13.67 -7.97 -13.20
CA GLU A 103 -13.83 -9.42 -13.00
C GLU A 103 -12.91 -10.00 -11.92
N VAL A 104 -11.74 -9.38 -11.68
CA VAL A 104 -10.70 -9.98 -10.80
C VAL A 104 -10.29 -9.05 -9.67
N ILE A 105 -9.86 -7.83 -9.98
CA ILE A 105 -9.19 -6.99 -8.99
C ILE A 105 -10.16 -6.39 -7.98
N LEU A 106 -11.24 -5.76 -8.46
CA LEU A 106 -12.21 -5.09 -7.60
C LEU A 106 -12.97 -6.08 -6.69
N PRO A 107 -13.45 -7.26 -7.17
CA PRO A 107 -14.05 -8.26 -6.30
C PRO A 107 -13.09 -8.74 -5.20
N ARG A 108 -11.81 -8.94 -5.52
CA ARG A 108 -10.82 -9.37 -4.52
C ARG A 108 -10.48 -8.28 -3.51
N ILE A 109 -10.49 -7.00 -3.90
CA ILE A 109 -10.36 -5.90 -2.94
C ILE A 109 -11.53 -5.93 -1.95
N GLU A 110 -12.75 -6.11 -2.45
CA GLU A 110 -13.95 -6.26 -1.61
C GLU A 110 -13.84 -7.45 -0.65
N GLU A 111 -13.39 -8.62 -1.14
CA GLU A 111 -13.13 -9.79 -0.30
C GLU A 111 -12.13 -9.50 0.82
N VAL A 112 -11.03 -8.79 0.54
CA VAL A 112 -10.05 -8.42 1.57
C VAL A 112 -10.65 -7.46 2.59
N ILE A 113 -11.46 -6.49 2.18
CA ILE A 113 -12.16 -5.58 3.09
C ILE A 113 -13.13 -6.37 3.97
N GLN A 114 -13.92 -7.27 3.39
CA GLN A 114 -14.89 -8.09 4.11
C GLN A 114 -14.19 -9.04 5.11
N GLN A 115 -13.04 -9.61 4.75
CA GLN A 115 -12.22 -10.38 5.69
C GLN A 115 -11.72 -9.51 6.86
N LEU A 116 -11.22 -8.31 6.57
CA LEU A 116 -10.74 -7.38 7.59
C LEU A 116 -11.86 -6.98 8.56
N THR A 117 -13.08 -6.74 8.09
CA THR A 117 -14.22 -6.38 8.95
C THR A 117 -14.69 -7.54 9.82
N VAL A 118 -14.68 -8.77 9.31
CA VAL A 118 -14.97 -9.99 10.10
C VAL A 118 -13.93 -10.17 11.19
N GLU A 119 -12.65 -9.95 10.89
CA GLU A 119 -11.56 -10.13 11.85
C GLU A 119 -11.57 -9.09 12.98
N LEU A 120 -11.95 -7.86 12.68
CA LEU A 120 -11.99 -6.75 13.66
C LEU A 120 -13.27 -6.74 14.50
N GLY A 121 -14.33 -7.40 14.02
CA GLY A 121 -15.64 -7.44 14.65
C GLY A 121 -16.45 -6.15 14.44
N GLU A 122 -17.77 -6.26 14.63
CA GLU A 122 -18.72 -5.18 14.34
C GLU A 122 -18.40 -3.86 15.05
N ASP A 123 -17.89 -3.92 16.29
CA ASP A 123 -17.63 -2.74 17.10
C ASP A 123 -16.54 -1.84 16.52
N ARG A 124 -15.50 -2.43 15.92
CA ARG A 124 -14.42 -1.68 15.26
C ARG A 124 -14.80 -1.32 13.83
N THR A 125 -15.51 -2.21 13.13
CA THR A 125 -15.92 -2.03 11.73
C THR A 125 -16.69 -0.72 11.50
N ARG A 126 -17.54 -0.31 12.46
CA ARG A 126 -18.30 0.95 12.38
C ARG A 126 -17.45 2.22 12.31
N TYR A 127 -16.16 2.13 12.64
CA TYR A 127 -15.23 3.26 12.64
C TYR A 127 -14.14 3.12 11.57
N LEU A 128 -14.26 2.14 10.69
CA LEU A 128 -13.32 1.99 9.60
C LEU A 128 -13.64 2.98 8.49
N GLU A 129 -12.58 3.49 7.88
CA GLU A 129 -12.67 4.38 6.72
C GLU A 129 -11.59 4.02 5.69
N VAL A 130 -11.88 4.36 4.44
CA VAL A 130 -10.93 4.31 3.34
C VAL A 130 -10.27 5.69 3.23
N ALA A 131 -8.98 5.77 3.55
CA ALA A 131 -8.21 7.01 3.46
C ALA A 131 -7.60 7.18 2.07
N GLU A 132 -8.12 8.16 1.34
CA GLU A 132 -7.72 8.53 -0.01
C GLU A 132 -6.32 9.12 -0.04
N THR A 133 -5.34 8.30 -0.43
CA THR A 133 -3.96 8.79 -0.52
C THR A 133 -3.21 8.28 -1.75
N PRO A 134 -3.81 8.35 -2.96
CA PRO A 134 -3.14 7.87 -4.15
C PRO A 134 -1.89 8.68 -4.45
N SER A 135 -0.82 7.99 -4.80
CA SER A 135 0.44 8.62 -5.21
C SER A 135 0.48 8.86 -6.73
N ALA A 136 0.89 10.05 -7.16
CA ALA A 136 1.04 10.36 -8.59
C ALA A 136 2.32 9.76 -9.18
N GLY A 137 2.45 9.78 -10.51
CA GLY A 137 3.71 9.47 -11.17
C GLY A 137 4.06 7.99 -11.16
N TYR A 138 5.00 7.62 -10.27
CA TYR A 138 5.43 6.23 -10.07
C TYR A 138 5.11 5.61 -8.73
N GLY A 139 4.54 6.37 -7.78
CA GLY A 139 4.24 5.80 -6.47
C GLY A 139 3.24 4.65 -6.54
N GLU A 140 3.33 3.71 -5.61
CA GLU A 140 2.55 2.46 -5.62
C GLU A 140 1.23 2.59 -4.86
N ARG A 141 1.19 3.47 -3.86
CA ARG A 141 0.03 3.62 -2.97
C ARG A 141 -1.24 4.02 -3.69
N ILE A 142 -2.33 3.30 -3.39
CA ILE A 142 -3.70 3.58 -3.84
C ILE A 142 -4.48 4.23 -2.69
N PHE A 143 -4.75 3.47 -1.62
CA PHE A 143 -5.48 3.91 -0.43
C PHE A 143 -5.06 3.09 0.78
N ASN A 144 -5.52 3.52 1.96
CA ASN A 144 -5.42 2.74 3.20
C ASN A 144 -6.81 2.45 3.76
N VAL A 145 -6.95 1.33 4.47
CA VAL A 145 -8.05 1.13 5.41
C VAL A 145 -7.52 1.45 6.80
N GLN A 146 -8.22 2.31 7.55
CA GLN A 146 -7.79 2.76 8.87
C GLN A 146 -8.97 2.94 9.83
N ASP A 147 -8.70 2.97 11.14
CA ASP A 147 -9.69 3.34 12.16
C ASP A 147 -9.77 4.87 12.24
N GLY A 148 -10.86 5.46 11.77
CA GLY A 148 -11.04 6.92 11.66
C GLY A 148 -11.04 7.67 13.00
N ARG A 149 -11.09 6.96 14.14
CA ARG A 149 -10.96 7.60 15.46
C ARG A 149 -9.51 7.77 15.89
N THR A 150 -8.64 6.87 15.44
CA THR A 150 -7.24 6.77 15.92
C THR A 150 -6.21 7.01 14.81
N GLU A 151 -6.66 7.02 13.56
CA GLU A 151 -5.81 7.01 12.36
C GLU A 151 -4.88 5.78 12.29
N GLU A 152 -5.18 4.72 13.06
CA GLU A 152 -4.46 3.45 13.00
C GLU A 152 -4.70 2.80 11.63
N VAL A 153 -3.65 2.69 10.83
CA VAL A 153 -3.70 1.99 9.54
C VAL A 153 -3.78 0.48 9.79
N LEU A 154 -4.74 -0.17 9.14
CA LEU A 154 -5.01 -1.60 9.26
C LEU A 154 -4.61 -2.35 7.98
N ALA A 155 -4.83 -1.74 6.81
CA ALA A 155 -4.36 -2.28 5.55
C ALA A 155 -3.90 -1.18 4.61
N LYS A 156 -2.87 -1.44 3.82
CA LYS A 156 -2.36 -0.53 2.77
C LYS A 156 -2.51 -1.21 1.43
N PHE A 157 -3.22 -0.60 0.49
CA PHE A 157 -3.47 -1.15 -0.83
C PHE A 157 -2.62 -0.44 -1.88
N HIS A 158 -1.83 -1.22 -2.60
CA HIS A 158 -0.78 -0.74 -3.50
C HIS A 158 -0.91 -1.40 -4.88
N VAL A 159 -0.39 -0.71 -5.90
CA VAL A 159 -0.22 -1.24 -7.26
C VAL A 159 1.18 -0.96 -7.77
N ARG A 160 1.88 -2.02 -8.17
CA ARG A 160 3.19 -1.97 -8.80
C ARG A 160 3.09 -2.09 -10.31
N ARG A 161 4.13 -1.60 -10.99
CA ARG A 161 4.34 -1.84 -12.42
C ARG A 161 5.55 -2.75 -12.59
N ASP A 162 5.29 -3.94 -13.09
CA ASP A 162 6.33 -4.92 -13.32
C ASP A 162 6.64 -4.97 -14.81
N ASN A 163 7.92 -4.93 -15.19
CA ASN A 163 8.35 -5.25 -16.54
C ASN A 163 8.91 -6.67 -16.56
N ARG A 164 8.08 -7.63 -16.95
CA ARG A 164 8.41 -9.05 -16.98
C ARG A 164 9.15 -9.37 -18.29
N PRO A 165 10.37 -9.96 -18.23
CA PRO A 165 11.17 -10.26 -19.42
C PRO A 165 10.39 -11.09 -20.45
N GLY A 166 10.33 -10.61 -21.69
CA GLY A 166 9.62 -11.29 -22.78
C GLY A 166 8.09 -11.14 -22.74
N GLU A 167 7.50 -10.76 -21.60
CA GLU A 167 6.06 -10.61 -21.41
C GLU A 167 5.59 -9.16 -21.52
N GLY A 168 6.39 -8.18 -21.10
CA GLY A 168 6.03 -6.76 -21.10
C GLY A 168 5.60 -6.27 -19.72
N TYR A 169 4.76 -5.25 -19.69
CA TYR A 169 4.34 -4.56 -18.48
C TYR A 169 3.06 -5.15 -17.89
N TRP A 170 3.04 -5.23 -16.57
CA TRP A 170 1.94 -5.73 -15.76
C TRP A 170 1.68 -4.79 -14.59
N PHE A 171 0.43 -4.75 -14.13
CA PHE A 171 0.05 -4.14 -12.86
C PHE A 171 -0.14 -5.22 -11.80
N ASN A 172 0.65 -5.17 -10.73
CA ASN A 172 0.56 -6.10 -9.62
C ASN A 172 -0.12 -5.41 -8.44
N PHE A 173 -1.38 -5.76 -8.19
CA PHE A 173 -2.17 -5.28 -7.07
C PHE A 173 -1.88 -6.15 -5.85
N HIS A 174 -1.60 -5.51 -4.73
CA HIS A 174 -1.32 -6.18 -3.47
C HIS A 174 -1.73 -5.31 -2.29
N TYR A 175 -1.85 -5.92 -1.12
CA TYR A 175 -2.02 -5.20 0.13
C TYR A 175 -0.99 -5.63 1.17
N HIS A 176 -0.80 -4.76 2.15
CA HIS A 176 -0.02 -5.03 3.35
C HIS A 176 -0.94 -5.00 4.57
N SER A 177 -0.74 -5.91 5.52
CA SER A 177 -1.59 -6.03 6.72
C SER A 177 -0.89 -5.45 7.94
N TYR A 178 -1.65 -4.87 8.87
CA TYR A 178 -1.11 -4.49 10.18
C TYR A 178 -0.60 -5.70 11.00
N LYS A 179 -1.09 -6.91 10.71
CA LYS A 179 -0.79 -8.13 11.47
C LYS A 179 0.67 -8.56 11.40
N ASP A 180 1.34 -8.27 10.28
CA ASP A 180 2.76 -8.53 10.07
C ASP A 180 3.56 -7.21 10.00
N GLN A 181 3.02 -6.14 10.57
CA GLN A 181 3.63 -4.81 10.55
C GLN A 181 3.91 -4.29 9.12
N PHE A 182 3.08 -4.71 8.15
CA PHE A 182 3.16 -4.35 6.74
C PHE A 182 4.37 -4.91 5.98
N GLU A 183 4.96 -6.01 6.45
CA GLU A 183 6.14 -6.62 5.82
C GLU A 183 5.78 -7.42 4.55
N GLU A 184 4.71 -8.21 4.60
CA GLU A 184 4.34 -9.09 3.49
C GLU A 184 3.54 -8.35 2.41
N HIS A 185 3.68 -8.83 1.17
CA HIS A 185 2.92 -8.36 0.02
C HIS A 185 1.86 -9.40 -0.34
N TYR A 186 0.67 -9.28 0.22
CA TYR A 186 -0.44 -10.18 -0.09
C TYR A 186 -0.99 -9.84 -1.48
N VAL A 187 -0.81 -10.74 -2.43
CA VAL A 187 -1.19 -10.53 -3.83
C VAL A 187 -2.72 -10.53 -3.98
N ILE A 188 -3.25 -9.47 -4.57
CA ILE A 188 -4.65 -9.36 -4.99
C ILE A 188 -4.78 -9.91 -6.40
N GLY A 189 -3.90 -9.48 -7.32
CA GLY A 189 -3.90 -9.98 -8.69
C GLY A 189 -2.95 -9.24 -9.60
N ASP A 190 -2.77 -9.80 -10.79
CA ASP A 190 -1.95 -9.25 -11.85
C ASP A 190 -2.81 -8.95 -13.08
N VAL A 191 -2.57 -7.78 -13.68
CA VAL A 191 -3.29 -7.33 -14.87
C VAL A 191 -2.27 -6.98 -15.95
N TYR A 192 -2.42 -7.57 -17.14
CA TYR A 192 -1.51 -7.30 -18.24
C TYR A 192 -1.79 -5.91 -18.84
N TRP A 193 -0.73 -5.14 -19.11
CA TRP A 193 -0.84 -3.87 -19.82
C TRP A 193 -0.51 -4.01 -21.30
N ASP A 194 0.78 -4.22 -21.63
CA ASP A 194 1.31 -4.30 -22.99
C ASP A 194 2.83 -4.49 -22.97
N LYS A 195 3.46 -4.64 -24.15
CA LYS A 195 4.91 -4.52 -24.33
C LYS A 195 5.45 -3.09 -24.13
N ASN A 196 4.62 -2.07 -24.32
CA ASN A 196 5.03 -0.68 -24.14
C ASN A 196 4.89 -0.21 -22.69
N THR A 197 5.67 0.80 -22.31
CA THR A 197 5.60 1.36 -20.95
C THR A 197 4.24 2.02 -20.72
N PRO A 198 3.50 1.66 -19.65
CA PRO A 198 2.24 2.31 -19.31
C PRO A 198 2.48 3.79 -18.95
N PRO A 199 1.47 4.66 -19.12
CA PRO A 199 1.56 6.04 -18.68
C PRO A 199 1.75 6.12 -17.16
N LYS A 200 2.14 7.29 -16.70
CA LYS A 200 2.25 7.57 -15.27
C LYS A 200 0.87 7.69 -14.64
N TRP A 201 0.77 7.41 -13.34
CA TRP A 201 -0.46 7.58 -12.60
C TRP A 201 -0.88 9.04 -12.59
N MET A 202 -2.17 9.28 -12.82
CA MET A 202 -2.79 10.61 -12.69
C MET A 202 -2.05 11.71 -13.48
N THR A 203 -1.45 11.38 -14.63
CA THR A 203 -0.90 12.39 -15.55
C THR A 203 -1.87 12.64 -16.69
N SER A 204 -2.32 13.89 -16.79
CA SER A 204 -3.16 14.41 -17.89
C SER A 204 -2.44 14.34 -19.24
#